data_AF-A0A1G8ERX8-F1
#
_entry.id   AF-A0A1G8ERX8-F1
#
_cell.length_a   1.000
_cell.length_b   1.000
_cell.length_c   1.000
_cell.angle_alpha   90.00
_cell.angle_beta   90.00
_cell.angle_gamma   90.00
#
_symmetry.space_group_name_H-M   'P 1'
#
loop_
_entity.id
_entity.type
_entity.pdbx_description
1 polymer ?
#
loop_
_entity_poly.entity_id
_entity_poly.type
_entity_poly.pdbx_seq_one_letter_code
_entity_poly.pdbx_strand_id
1 'polypeptide(L)'
;MRAGFRAGRPKEVAATLLQVDASRQLANRGGELGYVLQVETLFEGDLFVSYGQIFLEELAAWDAGPELEMHFAGQTNGLCGVAAPQRICLLTGLHTGWVRLTVELHDVPPAVAEQWEDVVEASFTPTASPLQLIGLMANESYALPLPAGASLRARYCAIGMDAARDGSRSEGDPVLDRYLLQLWPAPPTPDTVLRRHSRTAAYWHDFARNLPNQAEQAARQTEVRLSCQRGLGAPAIES
;
A
#
# COMPACT_ATOMS: atom_id res chain seq x y z
N MET A 1 22.49 1.40 -41.70
CA MET A 1 21.09 1.51 -42.17
C MET A 1 20.19 1.60 -40.95
N ARG A 2 19.39 2.68 -40.86
CA ARG A 2 18.50 2.99 -39.73
C ARG A 2 17.28 2.05 -39.75
N ALA A 3 16.94 1.43 -38.63
CA ALA A 3 15.67 0.72 -38.44
C ALA A 3 14.71 1.61 -37.63
N GLY A 4 13.52 1.83 -38.18
CA GLY A 4 12.59 2.89 -37.81
C GLY A 4 11.75 2.65 -36.57
N PHE A 5 11.61 3.72 -35.80
CA PHE A 5 10.61 3.93 -34.75
C PHE A 5 9.24 4.13 -35.39
N ARG A 6 8.24 3.31 -35.05
CA ARG A 6 6.83 3.55 -35.41
C ARG A 6 6.13 4.24 -34.24
N ALA A 7 5.78 5.51 -34.44
CA ALA A 7 4.94 6.29 -33.54
C ALA A 7 3.47 5.80 -33.61
N GLY A 8 2.92 5.38 -32.47
CA GLY A 8 1.48 5.16 -32.28
C GLY A 8 0.78 6.48 -32.00
N ARG A 9 -0.33 6.74 -32.71
CA ARG A 9 -1.17 7.93 -32.58
C ARG A 9 -1.89 7.98 -31.22
N PRO A 10 -2.04 9.16 -30.59
CA PRO A 10 -2.90 9.32 -29.41
C PRO A 10 -4.39 9.26 -29.82
N LYS A 11 -5.20 8.52 -29.06
CA LYS A 11 -6.66 8.55 -29.18
C LYS A 11 -7.21 9.59 -28.20
N GLU A 12 -7.95 10.56 -28.75
CA GLU A 12 -8.77 11.52 -28.03
C GLU A 12 -9.78 10.81 -27.11
N VAL A 13 -9.88 11.28 -25.86
CA VAL A 13 -11.02 11.03 -24.99
C VAL A 13 -11.45 12.37 -24.40
N ALA A 14 -12.24 13.10 -25.17
CA ALA A 14 -12.97 14.26 -24.71
C ALA A 14 -14.47 13.91 -24.74
N ALA A 15 -15.18 14.36 -23.71
CA ALA A 15 -16.64 14.37 -23.55
C ALA A 15 -17.31 13.13 -22.91
N THR A 16 -17.12 12.97 -21.58
CA THR A 16 -18.16 12.42 -20.69
C THR A 16 -18.15 13.17 -19.34
N LEU A 17 -18.20 14.51 -19.36
CA LEU A 17 -18.20 15.34 -18.14
C LEU A 17 -19.54 16.06 -17.88
N LEU A 18 -20.60 15.75 -18.63
CA LEU A 18 -21.90 16.43 -18.51
C LEU A 18 -23.08 15.50 -18.18
N GLN A 19 -22.87 14.19 -18.02
CA GLN A 19 -23.93 13.25 -17.60
C GLN A 19 -23.89 12.88 -16.11
N VAL A 20 -22.89 13.33 -15.35
CA VAL A 20 -22.77 13.01 -13.91
C VAL A 20 -23.59 13.97 -13.03
N ASP A 21 -23.86 15.20 -13.49
CA ASP A 21 -24.60 16.19 -12.67
C ASP A 21 -26.13 16.03 -12.70
N ALA A 22 -26.71 15.35 -13.69
CA ALA A 22 -28.17 15.17 -13.78
C ALA A 22 -28.70 14.10 -12.80
N SER A 23 -27.86 13.15 -12.39
CA SER A 23 -28.25 12.09 -11.43
C SER A 23 -28.26 12.58 -9.98
N ARG A 24 -27.64 13.73 -9.69
CA ARG A 24 -27.59 14.35 -8.35
C ARG A 24 -28.93 14.97 -7.90
N GLN A 25 -29.89 15.18 -8.81
CA GLN A 25 -31.05 16.04 -8.52
C GLN A 25 -32.42 15.33 -8.45
N LEU A 26 -32.50 14.01 -8.63
CA LEU A 26 -33.79 13.29 -8.63
C LEU A 26 -34.03 12.29 -7.48
N ALA A 27 -33.07 12.11 -6.56
CA ALA A 27 -33.23 11.13 -5.48
C ALA A 27 -33.78 11.69 -4.15
N ASN A 28 -34.14 12.98 -4.06
CA ASN A 28 -34.57 13.59 -2.80
C ASN A 28 -36.00 14.14 -2.85
N ARG A 29 -36.97 13.22 -2.99
CA ARG A 29 -38.38 13.46 -2.64
C ARG A 29 -38.96 12.22 -1.96
N GLY A 30 -38.85 12.15 -0.64
CA GLY A 30 -39.60 11.20 0.18
C GLY A 30 -38.79 10.77 1.40
N GLY A 31 -39.29 11.08 2.60
CA GLY A 31 -38.59 10.93 3.87
C GLY A 31 -38.23 9.49 4.25
N GLU A 32 -36.98 9.31 4.63
CA GLU A 32 -36.46 8.73 5.89
C GLU A 32 -34.93 8.81 5.76
N LEU A 33 -34.24 9.43 6.72
CA LEU A 33 -32.77 9.53 6.70
C LEU A 33 -32.15 8.17 7.03
N GLY A 34 -32.26 7.21 6.10
CA GLY A 34 -31.41 6.03 6.07
C GLY A 34 -30.04 6.44 5.56
N TYR A 35 -29.05 6.52 6.46
CA TYR A 35 -27.65 6.68 6.07
C TYR A 35 -27.22 5.38 5.37
N VAL A 36 -27.26 5.36 4.04
CA VAL A 36 -26.73 4.21 3.28
C VAL A 36 -25.21 4.31 3.39
N LEU A 37 -24.60 3.49 4.25
CA LEU A 37 -23.15 3.37 4.34
C LEU A 37 -22.61 3.04 2.96
N GLN A 38 -21.81 3.94 2.38
CA GLN A 38 -21.21 3.72 1.07
C GLN A 38 -19.91 2.94 1.24
N VAL A 39 -19.71 1.98 0.33
CA VAL A 39 -18.42 1.35 0.08
C VAL A 39 -18.10 1.55 -1.39
N GLU A 40 -16.89 2.05 -1.65
CA GLU A 40 -16.34 2.18 -2.99
C GLU A 40 -15.16 1.20 -3.13
N THR A 41 -15.26 0.25 -4.07
CA THR A 41 -14.15 -0.63 -4.42
C THR A 41 -13.22 0.11 -5.38
N LEU A 42 -12.06 0.52 -4.89
CA LEU A 42 -11.06 1.25 -5.66
C LEU A 42 -10.17 0.33 -6.51
N PHE A 43 -9.98 -0.91 -6.05
CA PHE A 43 -9.24 -1.95 -6.77
C PHE A 43 -9.75 -3.32 -6.37
N GLU A 44 -9.87 -4.22 -7.34
CA GLU A 44 -10.07 -5.65 -7.12
C GLU A 44 -9.37 -6.42 -8.23
N GLY A 45 -8.39 -7.24 -7.88
CA GLY A 45 -7.65 -7.97 -8.90
C GLY A 45 -6.44 -8.73 -8.38
N ASP A 46 -5.74 -9.34 -9.32
CA ASP A 46 -4.43 -9.91 -9.05
C ASP A 46 -3.36 -8.82 -9.25
N LEU A 47 -2.42 -8.74 -8.32
CA LEU A 47 -1.31 -7.79 -8.34
C LEU A 47 0.00 -8.58 -8.32
N PHE A 48 0.91 -8.28 -9.26
CA PHE A 48 2.25 -8.85 -9.24
C PHE A 48 3.08 -8.20 -8.13
N VAL A 49 3.77 -9.00 -7.33
CA VAL A 49 4.64 -8.55 -6.23
C VAL A 49 6.02 -9.19 -6.35
N SER A 50 7.04 -8.44 -5.91
CA SER A 50 8.38 -8.97 -5.61
C SER A 50 8.74 -8.62 -4.17
N TYR A 51 9.52 -9.49 -3.53
CA TYR A 51 9.91 -9.35 -2.12
C TYR A 51 8.75 -9.14 -1.14
N GLY A 52 7.57 -9.66 -1.51
CA GLY A 52 6.34 -9.61 -0.72
C GLY A 52 5.86 -8.21 -0.39
N GLN A 53 6.14 -7.22 -1.25
CA GLN A 53 5.89 -5.81 -1.00
C GLN A 53 4.92 -5.20 -2.00
N ILE A 54 3.93 -4.50 -1.45
CA ILE A 54 2.98 -3.65 -2.18
C ILE A 54 3.10 -2.24 -1.61
N PHE A 55 3.06 -1.24 -2.48
CA PHE A 55 3.08 0.16 -2.11
C PHE A 55 1.81 0.86 -2.56
N LEU A 56 1.38 1.81 -1.73
CA LEU A 56 0.45 2.86 -2.11
C LEU A 56 1.14 4.19 -1.89
N GLU A 57 1.53 4.89 -2.97
CA GLU A 57 2.42 6.05 -2.89
C GLU A 57 2.25 7.03 -4.05
N GLU A 58 2.81 8.24 -3.92
CA GLU A 58 2.83 9.21 -5.02
C GLU A 58 3.75 8.74 -6.16
N LEU A 59 3.39 9.03 -7.41
CA LEU A 59 4.18 8.63 -8.60
C LEU A 59 5.63 9.16 -8.55
N ALA A 60 5.85 10.33 -7.97
CA ALA A 60 7.18 10.95 -7.83
C ALA A 60 8.09 10.22 -6.82
N ALA A 61 7.56 9.25 -6.07
CA ALA A 61 8.24 8.57 -4.98
C ALA A 61 9.07 7.34 -5.42
N TRP A 62 9.08 7.03 -6.72
CA TRP A 62 9.56 5.76 -7.28
C TRP A 62 11.09 5.65 -7.47
N ASP A 63 11.84 6.75 -7.42
CA ASP A 63 13.27 6.75 -7.78
C ASP A 63 14.23 6.25 -6.67
N ALA A 64 13.76 6.15 -5.42
CA ALA A 64 14.45 5.49 -4.30
C ALA A 64 13.52 5.51 -3.07
N GLY A 65 12.64 4.52 -2.96
CA GLY A 65 11.84 4.32 -1.75
C GLY A 65 12.74 4.13 -0.52
N PRO A 66 12.25 4.45 0.68
CA PRO A 66 13.02 4.22 1.88
C PRO A 66 13.24 2.72 2.11
N GLU A 67 14.25 2.38 2.92
CA GLU A 67 14.49 0.99 3.33
C GLU A 67 13.25 0.42 4.03
N LEU A 68 13.04 -0.90 3.91
CA LEU A 68 11.86 -1.59 4.42
C LEU A 68 11.56 -1.23 5.88
N GLU A 69 12.59 -1.19 6.71
CA GLU A 69 12.53 -0.86 8.13
C GLU A 69 11.89 0.52 8.38
N MET A 70 12.13 1.52 7.53
CA MET A 70 11.60 2.86 7.74
C MET A 70 10.07 2.92 7.66
N HIS A 71 9.44 2.00 6.93
CA HIS A 71 7.99 1.92 6.82
C HIS A 71 7.33 1.44 8.11
N PHE A 72 8.07 0.71 8.95
CA PHE A 72 7.57 0.06 10.16
C PHE A 72 8.18 0.62 11.45
N ALA A 73 9.15 1.53 11.35
CA ALA A 73 9.83 2.12 12.49
C ALA A 73 8.85 2.73 13.50
N GLY A 74 8.89 2.24 14.74
CA GLY A 74 8.01 2.66 15.84
C GLY A 74 6.61 2.04 15.84
N GLN A 75 6.28 1.17 14.87
CA GLN A 75 5.01 0.43 14.86
C GLN A 75 5.10 -0.88 15.65
N THR A 76 3.93 -1.36 16.09
CA THR A 76 3.78 -2.72 16.65
C THR A 76 3.36 -3.74 15.59
N ASN A 77 2.62 -3.29 14.59
CA ASN A 77 2.20 -4.09 13.46
C ASN A 77 3.29 -4.07 12.37
N GLY A 78 3.49 -5.22 11.73
CA GLY A 78 4.50 -5.41 10.70
C GLY A 78 3.91 -5.71 9.33
N LEU A 79 2.59 -5.57 9.16
CA LEU A 79 1.91 -5.91 7.90
C LEU A 79 1.48 -4.68 7.12
N CYS A 80 1.19 -3.57 7.80
CA CYS A 80 0.79 -2.30 7.22
C CYS A 80 1.71 -1.19 7.74
N GLY A 81 2.76 -0.89 6.98
CA GLY A 81 3.78 0.11 7.28
C GLY A 81 3.34 1.48 6.81
N VAL A 82 3.05 2.39 7.75
CA VAL A 82 2.62 3.78 7.49
C VAL A 82 3.55 4.81 8.14
N ALA A 83 4.69 4.36 8.68
CA ALA A 83 5.63 5.24 9.35
C ALA A 83 6.38 6.13 8.34
N ALA A 84 6.68 5.60 7.14
CA ALA A 84 7.27 6.39 6.07
C ALA A 84 6.26 7.45 5.56
N PRO A 85 6.65 8.72 5.40
CA PRO A 85 5.74 9.75 4.91
C PRO A 85 5.11 9.41 3.57
N GLN A 86 3.82 9.75 3.43
CA GLN A 86 3.07 9.75 2.16
C GLN A 86 2.96 8.41 1.44
N ARG A 87 3.24 7.28 2.12
CA ARG A 87 3.12 5.95 1.54
C ARG A 87 2.63 4.92 2.54
N ILE A 88 1.99 3.89 2.03
CA ILE A 88 1.72 2.64 2.74
C ILE A 88 2.61 1.55 2.13
N CYS A 89 3.28 0.77 2.96
CA CYS A 89 3.91 -0.49 2.58
C CYS A 89 3.10 -1.66 3.16
N LEU A 90 2.59 -2.53 2.30
CA LEU A 90 1.86 -3.73 2.72
C LEU A 90 2.72 -4.96 2.47
N LEU A 91 2.77 -5.86 3.45
CA LEU A 91 3.48 -7.13 3.32
C LEU A 91 2.55 -8.29 3.00
N THR A 92 3.04 -9.18 2.14
CA THR A 92 2.36 -10.40 1.73
C THR A 92 3.11 -11.65 2.23
N GLY A 93 2.39 -12.77 2.28
CA GLY A 93 2.94 -14.11 2.48
C GLY A 93 3.74 -14.57 1.28
N LEU A 94 3.17 -14.47 0.07
CA LEU A 94 3.90 -14.76 -1.17
C LEU A 94 5.09 -13.81 -1.32
N HIS A 95 6.28 -14.35 -1.55
CA HIS A 95 7.48 -13.54 -1.78
C HIS A 95 7.52 -12.93 -3.18
N THR A 96 7.29 -13.73 -4.22
CA THR A 96 7.30 -13.27 -5.61
C THR A 96 6.24 -14.00 -6.41
N GLY A 97 5.48 -13.27 -7.20
CA GLY A 97 4.40 -13.80 -8.03
C GLY A 97 3.14 -12.95 -7.91
N TRP A 98 1.98 -13.55 -8.10
CA TRP A 98 0.70 -12.84 -8.11
C TRP A 98 -0.06 -13.05 -6.81
N VAL A 99 -0.59 -11.99 -6.22
CA VAL A 99 -1.47 -12.05 -5.04
C VAL A 99 -2.85 -11.48 -5.36
N ARG A 100 -3.89 -11.92 -4.64
CA ARG A 100 -5.24 -11.34 -4.76
C ARG A 100 -5.41 -10.20 -3.77
N LEU A 101 -5.70 -8.98 -4.26
CA LEU A 101 -5.94 -7.81 -3.42
C LEU A 101 -7.27 -7.13 -3.78
N THR A 102 -7.99 -6.70 -2.74
CA THR A 102 -9.10 -5.76 -2.85
C THR A 102 -8.77 -4.51 -2.03
N VAL A 103 -9.07 -3.33 -2.57
CA VAL A 103 -8.97 -2.05 -1.85
C VAL A 103 -10.33 -1.37 -1.82
N GLU A 104 -10.79 -1.04 -0.63
CA GLU A 104 -12.10 -0.43 -0.40
C GLU A 104 -11.97 0.88 0.37
N LEU A 105 -12.76 1.88 -0.02
CA LEU A 105 -12.98 3.10 0.73
C LEU A 105 -14.39 3.08 1.31
N HIS A 106 -14.50 3.29 2.62
CA HIS A 106 -15.75 3.27 3.38
C HIS A 106 -15.99 4.62 4.05
N ASP A 107 -17.26 4.98 4.24
CA ASP A 107 -17.64 6.17 5.02
C ASP A 107 -17.40 6.00 6.53
N VAL A 108 -17.47 4.76 7.02
CA VAL A 108 -17.42 4.39 8.44
C VAL A 108 -16.59 3.12 8.62
N PRO A 109 -16.09 2.80 9.84
CA PRO A 109 -15.41 1.53 10.08
C PRO A 109 -16.29 0.32 9.71
N PRO A 110 -15.87 -0.53 8.76
CA PRO A 110 -16.58 -1.78 8.47
C PRO A 110 -16.41 -2.77 9.63
N ALA A 111 -17.30 -3.77 9.72
CA ALA A 111 -17.13 -4.87 10.66
C ALA A 111 -15.93 -5.75 10.27
N VAL A 112 -15.18 -6.26 11.26
CA VAL A 112 -14.08 -7.20 11.00
C VAL A 112 -14.66 -8.59 10.77
N ALA A 113 -14.61 -9.05 9.53
CA ALA A 113 -15.14 -10.36 9.18
C ALA A 113 -14.26 -11.50 9.75
N GLU A 114 -14.89 -12.62 10.15
CA GLU A 114 -14.21 -13.71 10.86
C GLU A 114 -13.24 -14.51 9.98
N GLN A 115 -13.42 -14.51 8.66
CA GLN A 115 -12.58 -15.30 7.75
C GLN A 115 -11.12 -14.85 7.70
N TRP A 116 -10.81 -13.61 8.08
CA TRP A 116 -9.46 -13.07 8.01
C TRP A 116 -8.58 -13.65 9.13
N GLU A 117 -7.41 -14.17 8.80
CA GLU A 117 -6.49 -14.77 9.78
C GLU A 117 -5.71 -13.71 10.55
N ASP A 118 -5.21 -12.72 9.82
CA ASP A 118 -4.41 -11.63 10.37
C ASP A 118 -5.08 -10.29 10.03
N VAL A 119 -5.19 -9.42 11.01
CA VAL A 119 -5.85 -8.13 10.88
C VAL A 119 -5.07 -7.09 11.66
N VAL A 120 -4.62 -6.05 10.97
CA VAL A 120 -3.95 -4.90 11.56
C VAL A 120 -4.67 -3.63 11.18
N GLU A 121 -4.53 -2.60 11.99
CA GLU A 121 -4.92 -1.25 11.59
C GLU A 121 -3.84 -0.23 11.88
N ALA A 122 -3.74 0.78 11.03
CA ALA A 122 -2.87 1.93 11.22
C ALA A 122 -3.50 3.19 10.63
N SER A 123 -3.09 4.37 11.10
CA SER A 123 -3.57 5.64 10.56
C SER A 123 -2.64 6.17 9.49
N PHE A 124 -3.22 6.58 8.36
CA PHE A 124 -2.50 7.11 7.19
C PHE A 124 -3.16 8.42 6.73
N THR A 125 -2.35 9.41 6.35
CA THR A 125 -2.86 10.68 5.82
C THR A 125 -2.24 10.92 4.45
N PRO A 126 -2.96 10.64 3.35
CA PRO A 126 -2.49 10.95 2.00
C PRO A 126 -2.33 12.46 1.83
N THR A 127 -1.26 12.90 1.20
CA THR A 127 -1.00 14.32 0.89
C THR A 127 -1.36 14.70 -0.54
N ALA A 128 -1.49 13.70 -1.42
CA ALA A 128 -1.88 13.86 -2.80
C ALA A 128 -2.92 12.82 -3.20
N SER A 129 -3.56 13.07 -4.34
CA SER A 129 -4.51 12.17 -4.97
C SER A 129 -4.42 12.33 -6.49
N PRO A 130 -4.43 11.23 -7.27
CA PRO A 130 -4.46 9.84 -6.82
C PRO A 130 -3.11 9.37 -6.25
N LEU A 131 -3.14 8.35 -5.39
CA LEU A 131 -1.96 7.54 -5.09
C LEU A 131 -1.87 6.37 -6.07
N GLN A 132 -0.67 5.85 -6.29
CA GLN A 132 -0.40 4.69 -7.13
C GLN A 132 -0.28 3.43 -6.27
N LEU A 133 -1.15 2.46 -6.52
CA LEU A 133 -1.02 1.10 -6.03
C LEU A 133 -0.09 0.34 -6.96
N ILE A 134 1.00 -0.23 -6.43
CA ILE A 134 2.02 -0.92 -7.22
C ILE A 134 2.69 -2.01 -6.38
N GLY A 135 2.95 -3.18 -6.96
CA GLY A 135 3.85 -4.17 -6.33
C GLY A 135 5.31 -3.79 -6.56
N LEU A 136 6.21 -4.09 -5.63
CA LEU A 136 7.62 -3.77 -5.80
C LEU A 136 8.16 -4.39 -7.10
N MET A 137 8.80 -3.56 -7.93
CA MET A 137 9.33 -3.92 -9.26
C MET A 137 8.27 -4.42 -10.26
N ALA A 138 6.98 -4.15 -10.03
CA ALA A 138 5.94 -4.41 -11.01
C ALA A 138 6.01 -3.39 -12.16
N ASN A 139 5.53 -3.81 -13.33
CA ASN A 139 5.49 -2.96 -14.52
C ASN A 139 4.19 -2.14 -14.65
N GLU A 140 3.22 -2.38 -13.77
CA GLU A 140 1.90 -1.75 -13.80
C GLU A 140 1.58 -1.14 -12.44
N SER A 141 0.92 0.02 -12.47
CA SER A 141 0.36 0.68 -11.29
C SER A 141 -1.09 1.09 -11.53
N TYR A 142 -1.84 1.21 -10.44
CA TYR A 142 -3.25 1.56 -10.47
C TYR A 142 -3.50 2.84 -9.66
N ALA A 143 -4.13 3.84 -10.27
CA ALA A 143 -4.43 5.10 -9.62
C ALA A 143 -5.64 4.95 -8.69
N LEU A 144 -5.44 5.20 -7.39
CA LEU A 144 -6.50 5.16 -6.37
C LEU A 144 -6.86 6.59 -5.92
N PRO A 145 -8.10 7.05 -6.13
CA PRO A 145 -8.54 8.41 -5.81
C PRO A 145 -8.86 8.60 -4.31
N LEU A 146 -7.84 8.45 -3.44
CA LEU A 146 -8.01 8.67 -2.00
C LEU A 146 -8.16 10.16 -1.64
N PRO A 147 -8.91 10.51 -0.59
CA PRO A 147 -9.10 11.91 -0.19
C PRO A 147 -7.82 12.48 0.45
N ALA A 148 -7.11 13.33 -0.29
CA ALA A 148 -5.91 14.01 0.20
C ALA A 148 -6.22 14.97 1.37
N GLY A 149 -5.30 15.04 2.34
CA GLY A 149 -5.37 15.92 3.51
C GLY A 149 -6.27 15.41 4.65
N ALA A 150 -7.04 14.34 4.42
CA ALA A 150 -7.86 13.71 5.45
C ALA A 150 -7.12 12.52 6.08
N SER A 151 -7.23 12.36 7.41
CA SER A 151 -6.71 11.15 8.06
C SER A 151 -7.66 9.98 7.82
N LEU A 152 -7.08 8.87 7.39
CA LEU A 152 -7.75 7.60 7.14
C LEU A 152 -7.24 6.56 8.15
N ARG A 153 -8.14 5.73 8.66
CA ARG A 153 -7.76 4.44 9.25
C ARG A 153 -7.68 3.43 8.13
N ALA A 154 -6.54 2.75 8.03
CA ALA A 154 -6.30 1.63 7.14
C ALA A 154 -6.39 0.34 7.94
N ARG A 155 -7.30 -0.56 7.57
CA ARG A 155 -7.31 -1.94 8.04
C ARG A 155 -6.80 -2.85 6.94
N TYR A 156 -5.76 -3.61 7.25
CA TYR A 156 -5.22 -4.59 6.34
C TYR A 156 -5.49 -5.99 6.89
N CYS A 157 -6.22 -6.76 6.11
CA CYS A 157 -6.62 -8.12 6.42
C CYS A 157 -5.91 -9.09 5.48
N ALA A 158 -5.45 -10.22 6.01
CA ALA A 158 -4.80 -11.27 5.25
C ALA A 158 -5.34 -12.66 5.63
N ILE A 159 -5.32 -13.56 4.65
CA ILE A 159 -5.60 -14.99 4.83
C ILE A 159 -4.68 -15.79 3.90
N GLY A 160 -4.19 -16.94 4.37
CA GLY A 160 -3.36 -17.85 3.58
C GLY A 160 -1.89 -17.44 3.48
N MET A 161 -1.42 -16.50 4.32
CA MET A 161 -0.05 -15.99 4.28
C MET A 161 0.99 -17.11 4.40
N ASP A 162 0.75 -18.09 5.26
CA ASP A 162 1.67 -19.21 5.49
C ASP A 162 1.74 -20.17 4.30
N ALA A 163 0.60 -20.46 3.68
CA ALA A 163 0.56 -21.30 2.47
C ALA A 163 1.26 -20.61 1.30
N ALA A 164 1.07 -19.29 1.16
CA ALA A 164 1.74 -18.50 0.14
C ALA A 164 3.25 -18.33 0.41
N ARG A 165 3.66 -18.23 1.68
CA ARG A 165 5.06 -18.15 2.08
C ARG A 165 5.86 -19.40 1.73
N ASP A 166 5.25 -20.57 1.88
CA ASP A 166 5.87 -21.86 1.55
C ASP A 166 5.68 -22.25 0.07
N GLY A 167 4.85 -21.51 -0.65
CA GLY A 167 4.44 -21.81 -2.00
C GLY A 167 5.03 -20.86 -3.05
N SER A 168 4.60 -21.09 -4.28
CA SER A 168 4.84 -20.21 -5.42
C SER A 168 3.57 -20.10 -6.24
N ARG A 169 3.28 -18.93 -6.79
CA ARG A 169 2.09 -18.72 -7.63
C ARG A 169 2.46 -17.94 -8.89
N SER A 170 2.18 -18.52 -10.05
CA SER A 170 2.25 -17.85 -11.36
C SER A 170 0.89 -17.28 -11.74
N GLU A 171 0.84 -16.53 -12.85
CA GLU A 171 -0.42 -16.03 -13.40
C GLU A 171 -1.34 -17.21 -13.78
N GLY A 172 -2.61 -17.15 -13.39
CA GLY A 172 -3.61 -18.19 -13.67
C GLY A 172 -3.60 -19.38 -12.69
N ASP A 173 -2.57 -19.52 -11.86
CA ASP A 173 -2.55 -20.54 -10.80
C ASP A 173 -3.58 -20.21 -9.70
N PRO A 174 -4.07 -21.23 -8.96
CA PRO A 174 -4.95 -21.04 -7.82
C PRO A 174 -4.39 -20.04 -6.80
N VAL A 175 -5.26 -19.18 -6.27
CA VAL A 175 -4.91 -18.16 -5.28
C VAL A 175 -4.49 -18.84 -3.97
N LEU A 176 -3.27 -18.53 -3.47
CA LEU A 176 -2.74 -19.04 -2.20
C LEU A 176 -3.11 -18.12 -1.03
N ASP A 177 -2.97 -16.82 -1.23
CA ASP A 177 -3.25 -15.77 -0.26
C ASP A 177 -4.20 -14.70 -0.81
N ARG A 178 -4.98 -14.09 0.09
CA ARG A 178 -5.88 -12.97 -0.24
C ARG A 178 -5.67 -11.86 0.75
N TYR A 179 -5.81 -10.64 0.24
CA TYR A 179 -5.63 -9.42 0.99
C TYR A 179 -6.80 -8.46 0.78
N LEU A 180 -7.15 -7.75 1.84
CA LEU A 180 -8.15 -6.69 1.82
C LEU A 180 -7.60 -5.47 2.56
N LEU A 181 -7.52 -4.34 1.86
CA LEU A 181 -7.24 -3.04 2.45
C LEU A 181 -8.53 -2.24 2.52
N GLN A 182 -9.00 -1.94 3.72
CA GLN A 182 -10.16 -1.08 3.94
C GLN A 182 -9.70 0.25 4.51
N LEU A 183 -10.18 1.35 3.94
CA LEU A 183 -9.85 2.71 4.34
C LEU A 183 -11.14 3.43 4.75
N TRP A 184 -11.11 4.20 5.83
CA TRP A 184 -12.22 5.09 6.19
C TRP A 184 -11.72 6.32 6.95
N PRO A 185 -12.44 7.47 6.88
CA PRO A 185 -12.08 8.65 7.66
C PRO A 185 -12.09 8.37 9.17
N ALA A 186 -10.98 8.69 9.85
CA ALA A 186 -10.87 8.57 11.30
C ALA A 186 -9.76 9.48 11.84
N PRO A 187 -9.84 9.94 13.10
CA PRO A 187 -8.72 10.61 13.75
C PRO A 187 -7.46 9.72 13.78
N PRO A 188 -6.25 10.30 13.67
CA PRO A 188 -5.01 9.56 13.82
C PRO A 188 -4.95 8.86 15.19
N THR A 189 -4.69 7.56 15.17
CA THR A 189 -4.47 6.75 16.37
C THR A 189 -3.29 5.80 16.14
N PRO A 190 -2.59 5.35 17.20
CA PRO A 190 -1.54 4.37 17.07
C PRO A 190 -1.99 3.12 16.31
N ASP A 191 -1.03 2.44 15.71
CA ASP A 191 -1.31 1.18 15.04
C ASP A 191 -1.70 0.08 16.05
N THR A 192 -2.43 -0.92 15.57
CA THR A 192 -2.89 -2.03 16.40
C THR A 192 -2.91 -3.33 15.62
N VAL A 193 -2.66 -4.44 16.33
CA VAL A 193 -2.81 -5.80 15.82
C VAL A 193 -4.11 -6.36 16.41
N LEU A 194 -5.16 -6.45 15.60
CA LEU A 194 -6.47 -6.93 16.04
C LEU A 194 -6.55 -8.46 16.06
N ARG A 195 -5.88 -9.11 15.11
CA ARG A 195 -5.84 -10.57 14.99
C ARG A 195 -4.50 -10.99 14.41
N ARG A 196 -3.95 -12.09 14.93
CA ARG A 196 -2.68 -12.68 14.48
C ARG A 196 -2.73 -14.20 14.63
N HIS A 197 -2.90 -14.90 13.51
CA HIS A 197 -2.95 -16.36 13.47
C HIS A 197 -1.81 -16.98 12.65
N SER A 198 -1.27 -16.30 11.63
CA SER A 198 -0.24 -16.88 10.77
C SER A 198 1.18 -16.74 11.36
N ARG A 199 2.06 -17.68 11.02
CA ARG A 199 3.48 -17.61 11.39
C ARG A 199 4.17 -16.44 10.69
N THR A 200 3.73 -16.14 9.46
CA THR A 200 4.26 -15.07 8.64
C THR A 200 3.94 -13.70 9.24
N ALA A 201 2.70 -13.48 9.68
CA ALA A 201 2.33 -12.26 10.41
C ALA A 201 3.11 -12.12 11.71
N ALA A 202 3.23 -13.21 12.48
CA ALA A 202 4.00 -13.19 13.73
C ALA A 202 5.45 -12.75 13.51
N TYR A 203 6.13 -13.30 12.48
CA TYR A 203 7.48 -12.89 12.10
C TYR A 203 7.57 -11.38 11.81
N TRP A 204 6.66 -10.83 11.02
CA TRP A 204 6.70 -9.41 10.66
C TRP A 204 6.36 -8.49 11.84
N HIS A 205 5.45 -8.90 12.74
CA HIS A 205 5.21 -8.17 13.98
C HIS A 205 6.41 -8.17 14.92
N ASP A 206 7.16 -9.27 14.99
CA ASP A 206 8.40 -9.33 15.75
C ASP A 206 9.48 -8.45 15.09
N PHE A 207 9.59 -8.45 13.76
CA PHE A 207 10.46 -7.53 13.03
C PHE A 207 10.16 -6.07 13.40
N ALA A 208 8.91 -5.61 13.23
CA ALA A 208 8.53 -4.22 13.49
C ALA A 208 8.79 -3.78 14.94
N ARG A 209 8.46 -4.64 15.92
CA ARG A 209 8.69 -4.33 17.35
C ARG A 209 10.15 -4.25 17.75
N ASN A 210 11.04 -4.86 16.99
CA ASN A 210 12.48 -4.82 17.23
C ASN A 210 13.18 -3.68 16.46
N LEU A 211 12.43 -2.90 15.67
CA LEU A 211 12.99 -1.72 15.01
C LEU A 211 13.18 -0.58 16.01
N PRO A 212 14.24 0.23 15.83
CA PRO A 212 14.36 1.48 16.55
C PRO A 212 13.21 2.42 16.17
N ASN A 213 12.97 3.43 17.00
CA ASN A 213 12.00 4.46 16.64
C ASN A 213 12.50 5.30 15.44
N GLN A 214 11.62 6.09 14.84
CA GLN A 214 11.97 6.88 13.64
C GLN A 214 13.19 7.80 13.82
N ALA A 215 13.32 8.45 14.97
CA ALA A 215 14.42 9.37 15.22
C ALA A 215 15.77 8.63 15.24
N GLU A 216 15.79 7.47 15.88
CA GLU A 216 16.95 6.58 15.92
C GLU A 216 17.26 5.97 14.54
N GLN A 217 16.25 5.58 13.78
CA GLN A 217 16.39 5.05 12.42
C GLN A 217 17.03 6.09 11.48
N ALA A 218 16.53 7.33 11.52
CA ALA A 218 17.05 8.43 10.71
C ALA A 218 18.50 8.79 11.08
N ALA A 219 18.83 8.76 12.38
CA ALA A 219 20.20 8.97 12.84
C ALA A 219 21.16 7.89 12.31
N ARG A 220 20.77 6.60 12.36
CA ARG A 220 21.58 5.48 11.86
C ARG A 220 21.87 5.60 10.36
N GLN A 221 20.87 5.94 9.56
CA GLN A 221 21.06 6.12 8.10
C GLN A 221 21.92 7.33 7.76
N THR A 222 21.82 8.39 8.55
CA THR A 222 22.69 9.56 8.41
C THR A 222 24.14 9.16 8.65
N GLU A 223 24.41 8.36 9.69
CA GLU A 223 25.74 7.85 10.00
C GLU A 223 26.28 6.90 8.91
N VAL A 224 25.46 5.97 8.41
CA VAL A 224 25.83 5.07 7.30
C VAL A 224 26.15 5.86 6.03
N ARG A 225 25.30 6.82 5.65
CA ARG A 225 25.51 7.69 4.48
C ARG A 225 26.83 8.46 4.60
N LEU A 226 27.09 9.06 5.77
CA LEU A 226 28.36 9.76 6.04
C LEU A 226 29.56 8.81 5.99
N SER A 227 29.40 7.57 6.45
CA SER A 227 30.45 6.54 6.37
C SER A 227 30.78 6.15 4.92
N CYS A 228 29.77 5.89 4.09
CA CYS A 228 29.95 5.59 2.67
C CYS A 228 30.60 6.76 1.91
N GLN A 229 30.20 8.00 2.19
CA GLN A 229 30.79 9.19 1.58
C GLN A 229 32.27 9.37 1.96
N ARG A 230 32.64 9.06 3.21
CA ARG A 230 34.05 9.09 3.66
C ARG A 230 34.89 7.98 3.03
N GLY A 231 34.31 6.80 2.79
CA GLY A 231 35.00 5.67 2.14
C GLY A 231 35.29 5.88 0.64
N LEU A 232 34.49 6.69 -0.05
CA LEU A 232 34.67 7.03 -1.47
C LEU A 232 35.68 8.18 -1.71
N GLY A 233 36.18 8.82 -0.64
CA GLY A 233 37.04 10.00 -0.70
C GLY A 233 38.55 9.76 -0.51
N ALA A 234 39.04 8.51 -0.58
CA ALA A 234 40.48 8.27 -0.49
C ALA A 234 41.18 8.78 -1.76
N PRO A 235 42.18 9.69 -1.68
CA PRO A 235 42.85 10.21 -2.86
C PRO A 235 43.64 9.11 -3.57
N ALA A 236 43.61 9.14 -4.91
CA ALA A 236 44.48 8.32 -5.75
C ALA A 236 45.94 8.56 -5.33
N ILE A 237 46.66 7.46 -5.10
CA ILE A 237 48.09 7.47 -4.84
C ILE A 237 48.77 7.98 -6.11
N GLU A 238 49.22 9.24 -6.11
CA GLU A 238 50.08 9.77 -7.17
C GLU A 238 51.43 9.03 -7.14
N SER A 239 51.84 8.51 -8.31
CA SER A 239 53.12 7.85 -8.57
C SER A 239 54.11 8.82 -9.20
#